data_AF-A0A966TPY6-F1
#
_entry.id   AF-A0A966TPY6-F1
#
_cell.length_a   1.000
_cell.length_b   1.000
_cell.length_c   1.000
_cell.angle_alpha   90.00
_cell.angle_beta   90.00
_cell.angle_gamma   90.00
#
_symmetry.space_group_name_H-M   'P 1'
#
loop_
_entity.id
_entity.type
_entity.pdbx_description
1 polymer ?
#
loop_
_entity_poly.entity_id
_entity_poly.type
_entity_poly.pdbx_seq_one_letter_code
_entity_poly.pdbx_strand_id
1 'polypeptide(L)'
;MNRSAHHESAHLHVQGLASYIDDLPLTEGTLHAAPMLSPNACGLIEKLDLSAVLGSDGVHTVVTAQDIPGDRLLATFVHDEPVFAAERVDHVGQVLGLVLADSHTQARAAAQRVALKVKAQTVHLDARASQAQNATVLPTVHVQRGQAQQAIAQAPHRLSGQLEIGGQEHYYLETQIAYAIPQDNGEWLIHSSTQHPGEVQHWVAHALHVPMHAVRVVCRRMGGGFGGKETQAGHLAVWAALAAKKTGRPVKMRLSREDDFLITGKRHPFSHDYTVGFDERGVLLGLQSTQWAHCGFSADLSGPVSDRAVFHTDNAYFLSDVDIVSHRSKLNTQSHTAFRGFGGPQGMLLIETVMGDIARQLNRDALDVRMANLYGDAPRHTTPYGMEVTHNILPALMQQLADDCQYRERREQITQWNAQHTIIKKGLALTPVKFGISFTATQ
;
A
#
# COMPACT_ATOMS: atom_id res chain seq x y z
N MET A 1 -12.55 28.04 20.89
CA MET A 1 -11.31 28.32 20.13
C MET A 1 -10.34 27.18 20.39
N ASN A 2 -10.13 26.28 19.43
CA ASN A 2 -9.04 25.32 19.51
C ASN A 2 -7.74 26.08 19.29
N ARG A 3 -6.97 26.33 20.36
CA ARG A 3 -5.62 26.88 20.24
C ARG A 3 -4.74 25.82 19.59
N SER A 4 -3.93 26.21 18.62
CA SER A 4 -2.88 25.35 18.07
C SER A 4 -1.90 25.01 19.19
N ALA A 5 -1.89 23.75 19.62
CA ALA A 5 -0.94 23.23 20.60
C ALA A 5 0.17 22.47 19.86
N HIS A 6 1.40 22.56 20.36
CA HIS A 6 2.49 21.73 19.87
C HIS A 6 2.24 20.26 20.21
N HIS A 7 2.81 19.36 19.39
CA HIS A 7 2.78 17.92 19.67
C HIS A 7 3.42 17.63 21.04
N GLU A 8 2.76 16.84 21.89
CA GLU A 8 3.14 16.64 23.31
C GLU A 8 4.58 16.13 23.47
N SER A 9 5.03 15.21 22.62
CA SER A 9 6.40 14.68 22.64
C SER A 9 7.42 15.47 21.81
N ALA A 10 7.07 16.64 21.25
CA ALA A 10 7.97 17.40 20.37
C ALA A 10 9.29 17.78 21.06
N HIS A 11 9.24 18.22 22.31
CA HIS A 11 10.43 18.53 23.10
C HIS A 11 11.36 17.32 23.27
N LEU A 12 10.80 16.12 23.48
CA LEU A 12 11.57 14.88 23.58
C LEU A 12 12.19 14.48 22.24
N HIS A 13 11.50 14.72 21.12
CA HIS A 13 12.02 14.43 19.77
C HIS A 13 13.26 15.28 19.49
N VAL A 14 13.20 16.59 19.78
CA VAL A 14 14.31 17.52 19.54
C VAL A 14 15.52 17.21 20.42
N GLN A 15 15.28 16.72 21.64
CA GLN A 15 16.34 16.38 22.60
C GLN A 15 16.89 14.95 22.44
N GLY A 16 16.31 14.12 21.57
CA GLY A 16 16.68 12.71 21.45
C GLY A 16 16.28 11.87 22.67
N LEU A 17 15.31 12.31 23.47
CA LEU A 17 14.83 11.62 24.68
C LEU A 17 13.57 10.78 24.43
N ALA A 18 13.00 10.82 23.24
CA ALA A 18 11.86 9.99 22.89
C ALA A 18 12.32 8.62 22.42
N SER A 19 12.17 7.60 23.27
CA SER A 19 12.57 6.23 22.94
C SER A 19 11.70 5.60 21.85
N TYR A 20 12.34 5.07 20.83
CA TYR A 20 11.77 4.12 19.87
C TYR A 20 12.11 2.69 20.31
N ILE A 21 11.65 1.68 19.57
CA ILE A 21 11.83 0.29 20.00
C ILE A 21 13.31 -0.12 20.02
N ASP A 22 14.11 0.36 19.05
CA ASP A 22 15.53 -0.01 18.99
C ASP A 22 16.36 0.63 20.12
N ASP A 23 15.84 1.70 20.73
CA ASP A 23 16.45 2.43 21.85
C ASP A 23 16.17 1.76 23.21
N LEU A 24 15.29 0.76 23.25
CA LEU A 24 14.95 0.08 24.49
C LEU A 24 16.16 -0.72 25.01
N PRO A 25 16.43 -0.69 26.34
CA PRO A 25 17.38 -1.60 26.95
C PRO A 25 17.03 -3.06 26.63
N LEU A 26 18.06 -3.85 26.32
CA LEU A 26 17.87 -5.26 26.01
C LEU A 26 17.93 -6.09 27.29
N THR A 27 17.05 -7.09 27.36
CA THR A 27 17.16 -8.16 28.35
C THR A 27 18.45 -8.94 28.11
N GLU A 28 19.14 -9.34 29.17
CA GLU A 28 20.36 -10.13 29.07
C GLU A 28 20.12 -11.42 28.26
N GLY A 29 21.08 -11.77 27.41
CA GLY A 29 20.97 -12.92 26.53
C GLY A 29 20.07 -12.71 25.31
N THR A 30 19.61 -11.48 25.02
CA THR A 30 18.88 -11.17 23.77
C THR A 30 19.69 -11.56 22.54
N LEU A 31 19.04 -12.25 21.60
CA LEU A 31 19.58 -12.53 20.26
C LEU A 31 19.06 -11.54 19.23
N HIS A 32 19.79 -11.41 18.13
CA HIS A 32 19.38 -10.62 16.98
C HIS A 32 19.04 -11.52 15.80
N ALA A 33 17.92 -11.23 15.15
CA ALA A 33 17.49 -11.96 13.96
C ALA A 33 17.70 -11.14 12.68
N ALA A 34 18.05 -11.81 11.58
CA ALA A 34 18.08 -11.27 10.23
C ALA A 34 17.41 -12.24 9.25
N PRO A 35 16.68 -11.74 8.24
CA PRO A 35 15.97 -12.59 7.29
C PRO A 35 16.92 -13.19 6.25
N MET A 36 16.68 -14.45 5.88
CA MET A 36 17.28 -15.08 4.71
C MET A 36 16.35 -14.85 3.51
N LEU A 37 16.84 -14.16 2.48
CA LEU A 37 16.03 -13.70 1.37
C LEU A 37 16.25 -14.54 0.12
N SER A 38 15.17 -14.81 -0.62
CA SER A 38 15.28 -15.42 -1.93
C SER A 38 15.76 -14.41 -2.99
N PRO A 39 16.76 -14.74 -3.82
CA PRO A 39 17.13 -13.93 -4.97
C PRO A 39 16.27 -14.22 -6.22
N ASN A 40 15.39 -15.23 -6.18
CA ASN A 40 14.62 -15.68 -7.34
C ASN A 40 13.22 -15.03 -7.37
N ALA A 41 12.74 -14.67 -8.55
CA ALA A 41 11.42 -14.06 -8.71
C ALA A 41 10.25 -15.07 -8.64
N CYS A 42 10.43 -16.30 -9.13
CA CYS A 42 9.39 -17.32 -9.13
C CYS A 42 9.99 -18.72 -9.33
N GLY A 43 9.57 -19.71 -8.55
CA GLY A 43 9.90 -21.12 -8.81
C GLY A 43 9.77 -22.04 -7.61
N LEU A 44 10.02 -23.34 -7.83
CA LEU A 44 9.97 -24.37 -6.79
C LEU A 44 11.34 -24.52 -6.10
N ILE A 45 11.34 -24.58 -4.77
CA ILE A 45 12.57 -24.76 -3.98
C ILE A 45 13.00 -26.23 -4.08
N GLU A 46 14.15 -26.48 -4.70
CA GLU A 46 14.72 -27.82 -4.80
C GLU A 46 15.66 -28.14 -3.63
N LYS A 47 16.40 -27.13 -3.15
CA LYS A 47 17.33 -27.27 -2.03
C LYS A 47 17.54 -25.93 -1.33
N LEU A 48 17.49 -25.94 0.00
CA LEU A 48 17.92 -24.86 0.87
C LEU A 48 19.07 -25.38 1.75
N ASP A 49 20.29 -24.91 1.51
CA ASP A 49 21.48 -25.32 2.25
C ASP A 49 21.91 -24.21 3.22
N LEU A 50 21.85 -24.54 4.51
CA LEU A 50 22.11 -23.62 5.62
C LEU A 50 23.44 -23.91 6.32
N SER A 51 24.26 -24.83 5.79
CA SER A 51 25.51 -25.26 6.43
C SER A 51 26.50 -24.10 6.64
N ALA A 52 26.70 -23.26 5.62
CA ALA A 52 27.56 -22.08 5.70
C ALA A 52 27.00 -21.00 6.64
N VAL A 53 25.66 -20.90 6.74
CA VAL A 53 24.99 -19.97 7.66
C VAL A 53 25.26 -20.41 9.11
N LEU A 54 24.99 -21.69 9.42
CA LEU A 54 25.16 -22.27 10.75
C LEU A 54 26.63 -22.30 11.21
N GLY A 55 27.58 -22.42 10.27
CA GLY A 55 29.01 -22.35 10.56
C GLY A 55 29.58 -20.94 10.71
N SER A 56 28.75 -19.89 10.67
CA SER A 56 29.21 -18.50 10.76
C SER A 56 29.39 -18.05 12.22
N ASP A 57 30.34 -17.15 12.44
CA ASP A 57 30.65 -16.63 13.77
C ASP A 57 29.45 -15.93 14.43
N GLY A 58 29.26 -16.20 15.73
CA GLY A 58 28.16 -15.68 16.54
C GLY A 58 26.77 -16.21 16.19
N VAL A 59 26.62 -17.11 15.21
CA VAL A 59 25.33 -17.72 14.86
C VAL A 59 24.98 -18.82 15.86
N HIS A 60 23.78 -18.73 16.44
CA HIS A 60 23.26 -19.73 17.37
C HIS A 60 22.40 -20.77 16.65
N THR A 61 21.52 -20.31 15.77
CA THR A 61 20.60 -21.18 15.03
C THR A 61 19.92 -20.44 13.88
N VAL A 62 19.08 -21.16 13.14
CA VAL A 62 18.21 -20.65 12.09
C VAL A 62 16.77 -21.03 12.38
N VAL A 63 15.81 -20.25 11.92
CA VAL A 63 14.37 -20.55 11.98
C VAL A 63 13.85 -20.67 10.55
N THR A 64 13.06 -21.70 10.27
CA THR A 64 12.43 -21.94 8.97
C THR A 64 10.95 -22.30 9.15
N ALA A 65 10.23 -22.56 8.05
CA ALA A 65 8.83 -23.00 8.10
C ALA A 65 8.60 -24.28 8.93
N GLN A 66 9.64 -25.11 9.14
CA GLN A 66 9.56 -26.32 9.96
C GLN A 66 9.47 -26.04 11.46
N ASP A 67 9.89 -24.86 11.89
CA ASP A 67 9.93 -24.44 13.29
C ASP A 67 8.62 -23.78 13.75
N ILE A 68 7.63 -23.68 12.87
CA ILE A 68 6.33 -23.05 13.16
C ILE A 68 5.43 -24.06 13.87
N PRO A 69 5.06 -23.84 15.16
CA PRO A 69 4.21 -24.77 15.90
C PRO A 69 2.71 -24.62 15.56
N GLY A 70 2.29 -23.42 15.16
CA GLY A 70 0.91 -23.11 14.82
C GLY A 70 0.68 -22.99 13.32
N ASP A 71 -0.03 -21.94 12.92
CA ASP A 71 -0.35 -21.71 11.52
C ASP A 71 0.90 -21.28 10.72
N ARG A 72 1.09 -21.92 9.55
CA ARG A 72 2.19 -21.62 8.62
C ARG A 72 1.86 -20.46 7.70
N LEU A 73 0.61 -20.04 7.65
CA LEU A 73 0.16 -18.84 6.97
C LEU A 73 -0.07 -17.73 8.00
N LEU A 74 0.21 -16.50 7.60
CA LEU A 74 -0.12 -15.32 8.39
C LEU A 74 -1.63 -15.18 8.47
N ALA A 75 -2.13 -14.80 9.64
CA ALA A 75 -3.56 -14.63 9.91
C ALA A 75 -4.14 -13.34 9.28
N THR A 76 -3.82 -13.11 8.00
CA THR A 76 -4.44 -12.08 7.16
C THR A 76 -5.89 -12.48 6.88
N PHE A 77 -6.72 -11.52 6.43
CA PHE A 77 -8.12 -11.79 6.13
C PHE A 77 -8.32 -12.91 5.09
N VAL A 78 -7.47 -12.97 4.06
CA VAL A 78 -7.54 -13.99 2.98
C VAL A 78 -6.79 -15.27 3.36
N HIS A 79 -5.87 -15.19 4.33
CA HIS A 79 -5.08 -16.32 4.81
C HIS A 79 -4.29 -17.01 3.69
N ASP A 80 -3.59 -16.20 2.87
CA ASP A 80 -2.94 -16.64 1.62
C ASP A 80 -1.43 -16.35 1.57
N GLU A 81 -0.85 -15.86 2.66
CA GLU A 81 0.56 -15.49 2.74
C GLU A 81 1.32 -16.38 3.73
N PRO A 82 2.37 -17.10 3.31
CA PRO A 82 3.15 -17.94 4.20
C PRO A 82 4.06 -17.10 5.10
N VAL A 83 4.23 -17.54 6.36
CA VAL A 83 5.19 -16.93 7.30
C VAL A 83 6.62 -16.99 6.75
N PHE A 84 6.98 -18.11 6.11
CA PHE A 84 8.24 -18.31 5.40
C PHE A 84 8.01 -19.10 4.12
N ALA A 85 8.72 -18.77 3.04
CA ALA A 85 8.75 -19.58 1.82
C ALA A 85 9.38 -20.96 2.11
N ALA A 86 8.65 -22.03 1.77
CA ALA A 86 9.05 -23.41 2.05
C ALA A 86 9.13 -24.28 0.79
N GLU A 87 8.06 -24.30 -0.01
CA GLU A 87 7.97 -25.14 -1.21
C GLU A 87 8.26 -24.35 -2.50
N ARG A 88 7.90 -23.07 -2.51
CA ARG A 88 8.03 -22.18 -3.64
C ARG A 88 8.46 -20.79 -3.21
N VAL A 89 9.02 -20.06 -4.16
CA VAL A 89 9.27 -18.63 -4.07
C VAL A 89 8.39 -17.94 -5.11
N ASP A 90 7.80 -16.82 -4.72
CA ASP A 90 6.87 -16.03 -5.54
C ASP A 90 7.34 -14.61 -5.83
N HIS A 91 8.41 -14.12 -5.19
CA HIS A 91 9.05 -12.86 -5.54
C HIS A 91 10.49 -12.79 -5.04
N VAL A 92 11.27 -11.87 -5.62
CA VAL A 92 12.60 -11.51 -5.10
C VAL A 92 12.43 -10.86 -3.73
N GLY A 93 13.23 -11.28 -2.76
CA GLY A 93 13.15 -10.78 -1.38
C GLY A 93 12.20 -11.57 -0.47
N GLN A 94 11.51 -12.60 -0.96
CA GLN A 94 10.65 -13.43 -0.10
C GLN A 94 11.49 -14.12 0.98
N VAL A 95 10.99 -14.08 2.22
CA VAL A 95 11.73 -14.56 3.39
C VAL A 95 11.64 -16.08 3.49
N LEU A 96 12.80 -16.75 3.48
CA LEU A 96 12.95 -18.20 3.58
C LEU A 96 13.00 -18.69 5.04
N GLY A 97 13.35 -17.78 5.95
CA GLY A 97 13.64 -18.05 7.35
C GLY A 97 14.48 -16.94 7.97
N LEU A 98 14.96 -17.17 9.19
CA LEU A 98 15.76 -16.21 9.96
C LEU A 98 17.07 -16.84 10.40
N VAL A 99 18.12 -16.01 10.47
CA VAL A 99 19.37 -16.33 11.17
C VAL A 99 19.37 -15.62 12.51
N LEU A 100 19.71 -16.33 13.58
CA LEU A 100 19.82 -15.77 14.93
C LEU A 100 21.29 -15.73 15.35
N ALA A 101 21.78 -14.56 15.73
CA ALA A 101 23.16 -14.36 16.16
C ALA A 101 23.28 -13.43 17.37
N ASP A 102 24.50 -13.34 17.93
CA ASP A 102 24.81 -12.44 19.06
C ASP A 102 24.62 -10.96 18.74
N SER A 103 24.73 -10.57 17.47
CA SER A 103 24.54 -9.19 17.02
C SER A 103 23.79 -9.10 15.69
N HIS A 104 23.14 -7.95 15.47
CA HIS A 104 22.45 -7.67 14.21
C HIS A 104 23.40 -7.77 13.00
N THR A 105 24.65 -7.31 13.16
CA THR A 105 25.66 -7.36 12.09
C THR A 105 26.06 -8.80 11.75
N GLN A 106 26.31 -9.66 12.75
CA GLN A 106 26.61 -11.07 12.52
C GLN A 106 25.42 -11.80 11.88
N ALA A 107 24.19 -11.56 12.34
CA ALA A 107 22.99 -12.17 11.77
C ALA A 107 22.85 -11.82 10.27
N ARG A 108 23.02 -10.53 9.91
CA ARG A 108 22.94 -10.09 8.50
C ARG A 108 24.06 -10.67 7.65
N ALA A 109 25.29 -10.66 8.14
CA ALA A 109 26.44 -11.22 7.41
C ALA A 109 26.28 -12.73 7.17
N ALA A 110 25.76 -13.47 8.14
CA ALA A 110 25.48 -14.89 8.01
C ALA A 110 24.30 -15.18 7.07
N ALA A 111 23.24 -14.37 7.10
CA ALA A 111 22.08 -14.53 6.22
C ALA A 111 22.43 -14.45 4.72
N GLN A 112 23.47 -13.69 4.36
CA GLN A 112 23.98 -13.60 2.97
C GLN A 112 24.65 -14.90 2.47
N ARG A 113 24.93 -15.86 3.36
CA ARG A 113 25.56 -17.14 3.02
C ARG A 113 24.56 -18.24 2.71
N VAL A 114 23.26 -17.92 2.68
CA VAL A 114 22.21 -18.87 2.31
C VAL A 114 22.43 -19.36 0.88
N ALA A 115 22.47 -20.68 0.69
CA ALA A 115 22.57 -21.29 -0.63
C ALA A 115 21.23 -21.90 -1.02
N LEU A 116 20.55 -21.27 -1.97
CA LEU A 116 19.23 -21.67 -2.46
C LEU A 116 19.31 -22.17 -3.90
N LYS A 117 18.70 -23.33 -4.16
CA LYS A 117 18.47 -23.86 -5.51
C LYS A 117 16.98 -23.85 -5.82
N VAL A 118 16.60 -23.11 -6.86
CA VAL A 118 15.21 -22.97 -7.31
C VAL A 118 15.07 -23.45 -8.75
N LYS A 119 14.07 -24.29 -9.01
CA LYS A 119 13.59 -24.57 -10.37
C LYS A 119 12.70 -23.42 -10.81
N ALA A 120 13.26 -22.52 -11.62
CA ALA A 120 12.58 -21.31 -12.08
C ALA A 120 11.25 -21.63 -12.81
N GLN A 121 10.26 -20.77 -12.61
CA GLN A 121 8.98 -20.79 -13.30
C GLN A 121 8.72 -19.46 -14.01
N THR A 122 7.68 -19.43 -14.84
CA THR A 122 7.25 -18.21 -15.53
C THR A 122 6.94 -17.11 -14.52
N VAL A 123 7.48 -15.92 -14.76
CA VAL A 123 7.30 -14.74 -13.92
C VAL A 123 6.21 -13.86 -14.53
N HIS A 124 5.25 -13.43 -13.72
CA HIS A 124 4.16 -12.54 -14.11
C HIS A 124 4.38 -11.14 -13.52
N LEU A 125 4.70 -10.15 -14.34
CA LEU A 125 4.92 -8.75 -13.92
C LEU A 125 3.98 -7.75 -14.60
N ASP A 126 3.22 -8.17 -15.62
CA ASP A 126 2.25 -7.34 -16.31
C ASP A 126 0.83 -7.67 -15.83
N ALA A 127 0.13 -6.68 -15.28
CA ALA A 127 -1.18 -6.87 -14.66
C ALA A 127 -2.29 -7.20 -15.67
N ARG A 128 -2.21 -6.71 -16.91
CA ARG A 128 -3.18 -6.99 -17.98
C ARG A 128 -3.01 -8.43 -18.48
N ALA A 129 -1.77 -8.85 -18.74
CA ALA A 129 -1.43 -10.20 -19.17
C ALA A 129 -1.69 -11.24 -18.07
N SER A 130 -1.45 -10.89 -16.81
CA SER A 130 -1.76 -11.75 -15.66
C SER A 130 -3.27 -12.00 -15.53
N GLN A 131 -4.09 -10.94 -15.66
CA GLN A 131 -5.54 -11.06 -15.66
C GLN A 131 -6.06 -11.94 -16.80
N ALA A 132 -5.49 -11.85 -18.00
CA ALA A 132 -5.87 -12.70 -19.13
C ALA A 132 -5.62 -14.20 -18.90
N GLN A 133 -4.75 -14.53 -17.93
CA GLN A 133 -4.45 -15.90 -17.50
C GLN A 133 -5.21 -16.30 -16.22
N ASN A 134 -6.19 -15.48 -15.78
CA ASN A 134 -6.92 -15.63 -14.52
C ASN A 134 -6.03 -15.64 -13.26
N ALA A 135 -4.82 -15.08 -13.34
CA ALA A 135 -3.94 -14.96 -12.18
C ALA A 135 -4.35 -13.73 -11.34
N THR A 136 -5.20 -13.99 -10.35
CA THR A 136 -5.78 -12.99 -9.44
C THR A 136 -5.55 -13.38 -7.98
N VAL A 137 -5.46 -12.38 -7.09
CA VAL A 137 -5.44 -12.62 -5.64
C VAL A 137 -6.84 -12.53 -5.03
N LEU A 138 -7.75 -11.80 -5.68
CA LEU A 138 -9.13 -11.56 -5.24
C LEU A 138 -10.07 -11.45 -6.46
N PRO A 139 -11.39 -11.66 -6.27
CA PRO A 139 -12.38 -11.51 -7.33
C PRO A 139 -12.40 -10.11 -7.97
N THR A 140 -12.84 -10.06 -9.23
CA THR A 140 -13.09 -8.79 -9.94
C THR A 140 -14.32 -8.09 -9.35
N VAL A 141 -14.26 -6.77 -9.21
CA VAL A 141 -15.39 -5.93 -8.77
C VAL A 141 -15.88 -5.11 -9.95
N HIS A 142 -17.20 -5.05 -10.11
CA HIS A 142 -17.89 -4.29 -11.16
C HIS A 142 -18.84 -3.28 -10.52
N VAL A 143 -18.73 -2.01 -10.91
CA VAL A 143 -19.63 -0.93 -10.48
C VAL A 143 -20.23 -0.28 -11.71
N GLN A 144 -21.56 -0.28 -11.80
CA GLN A 144 -22.29 0.29 -12.92
C GLN A 144 -23.38 1.25 -12.45
N ARG A 145 -23.52 2.37 -13.15
CA ARG A 145 -24.65 3.29 -13.08
C ARG A 145 -25.03 3.72 -14.50
N GLY A 146 -26.33 3.74 -14.81
CA GLY A 146 -26.80 4.15 -16.13
C GLY A 146 -26.35 3.21 -17.26
N GLN A 147 -26.22 3.77 -18.46
CA GLN A 147 -25.89 3.06 -19.71
C GLN A 147 -24.63 3.66 -20.36
N ALA A 148 -23.47 3.48 -19.71
CA ALA A 148 -22.20 4.11 -20.09
C ALA A 148 -21.85 3.92 -21.57
N GLN A 149 -21.96 2.68 -22.08
CA GLN A 149 -21.67 2.37 -23.48
C GLN A 149 -22.55 3.16 -24.45
N GLN A 150 -23.85 3.29 -24.16
CA GLN A 150 -24.79 4.04 -24.99
C GLN A 150 -24.54 5.55 -24.89
N ALA A 151 -24.29 6.08 -23.68
CA ALA A 151 -24.02 7.49 -23.47
C ALA A 151 -22.72 7.93 -24.18
N ILE A 152 -21.67 7.10 -24.09
CA ILE A 152 -20.45 7.28 -24.89
C ILE A 152 -20.80 7.18 -26.38
N ALA A 153 -21.64 6.22 -26.77
CA ALA A 153 -22.03 6.02 -28.16
C ALA A 153 -22.67 7.27 -28.82
N GLN A 154 -23.44 8.02 -28.04
CA GLN A 154 -24.22 9.16 -28.49
C GLN A 154 -23.53 10.50 -28.23
N ALA A 155 -22.40 10.51 -27.52
CA ALA A 155 -21.69 11.73 -27.17
C ALA A 155 -21.12 12.44 -28.41
N PRO A 156 -21.17 13.80 -28.45
CA PRO A 156 -20.56 14.59 -29.53
C PRO A 156 -19.06 14.32 -29.69
N HIS A 157 -18.36 14.17 -28.57
CA HIS A 157 -16.93 13.89 -28.53
C HIS A 157 -16.64 12.61 -27.76
N ARG A 158 -15.57 11.93 -28.16
CA ARG A 158 -15.05 10.76 -27.46
C ARG A 158 -13.54 10.81 -27.36
N LEU A 159 -13.03 10.20 -26.30
CA LEU A 159 -11.61 9.98 -26.09
C LEU A 159 -11.40 8.62 -25.42
N SER A 160 -10.32 7.94 -25.80
CA SER A 160 -9.85 6.72 -25.15
C SER A 160 -8.38 6.87 -24.81
N GLY A 161 -7.95 6.26 -23.71
CA GLY A 161 -6.58 6.36 -23.26
C GLY A 161 -6.20 5.28 -22.26
N GLN A 162 -4.91 5.26 -21.93
CA GLN A 162 -4.33 4.41 -20.90
C GLN A 162 -3.56 5.28 -19.91
N LEU A 163 -3.57 4.90 -18.64
CA LEU A 163 -2.84 5.58 -17.58
C LEU A 163 -2.13 4.54 -16.71
N GLU A 164 -0.81 4.67 -16.59
CA GLU A 164 0.01 3.89 -15.68
C GLU A 164 0.42 4.75 -14.48
N ILE A 165 0.11 4.27 -13.28
CA ILE A 165 0.44 4.92 -12.01
C ILE A 165 1.42 4.03 -11.27
N GLY A 166 2.65 4.53 -11.09
CA GLY A 166 3.70 3.80 -10.36
C GLY A 166 3.39 3.60 -8.88
N GLY A 167 4.05 2.61 -8.28
CA GLY A 167 4.03 2.39 -6.84
C GLY A 167 4.82 3.44 -6.06
N GLN A 168 4.75 3.36 -4.73
CA GLN A 168 5.43 4.32 -3.84
C GLN A 168 5.85 3.63 -2.54
N GLU A 169 7.10 3.82 -2.15
CA GLU A 169 7.68 3.36 -0.89
C GLU A 169 7.33 4.30 0.27
N HIS A 170 6.98 3.76 1.44
CA HIS A 170 6.51 4.58 2.58
C HIS A 170 7.61 5.47 3.12
N TYR A 171 8.83 4.95 3.15
CA TYR A 171 10.02 5.65 3.64
C TYR A 171 9.82 6.23 5.05
N TYR A 172 9.09 5.53 5.92
CA TYR A 172 9.11 5.81 7.37
C TYR A 172 10.56 5.77 7.85
N LEU A 173 10.98 6.73 8.68
CA LEU A 173 12.40 6.88 9.04
C LEU A 173 12.88 5.75 9.95
N GLU A 174 12.05 5.31 10.89
CA GLU A 174 12.27 4.08 11.65
C GLU A 174 11.81 2.88 10.80
N THR A 175 12.73 2.01 10.40
CA THR A 175 12.40 0.76 9.69
C THR A 175 11.53 -0.17 10.52
N GLN A 176 11.04 -1.24 9.93
CA GLN A 176 10.32 -2.27 10.65
C GLN A 176 11.17 -2.86 11.77
N ILE A 177 10.59 -2.95 12.97
CA ILE A 177 11.23 -3.52 14.15
C ILE A 177 10.22 -4.20 15.08
N ALA A 178 10.62 -5.36 15.61
CA ALA A 178 9.94 -6.04 16.71
C ALA A 178 10.95 -6.60 17.73
N TYR A 179 10.56 -6.63 18.99
CA TYR A 179 11.31 -7.26 20.07
C TYR A 179 10.38 -8.19 20.86
N ALA A 180 10.62 -9.48 20.76
CA ALA A 180 9.83 -10.53 21.39
C ALA A 180 10.53 -11.05 22.64
N ILE A 181 9.82 -11.08 23.76
CA ILE A 181 10.31 -11.48 25.07
C ILE A 181 9.39 -12.58 25.61
N PRO A 182 9.85 -13.85 25.65
CA PRO A 182 9.13 -14.90 26.37
C PRO A 182 9.01 -14.55 27.85
N GLN A 183 7.85 -14.80 28.45
CA GLN A 183 7.58 -14.59 29.87
C GLN A 183 7.27 -15.93 30.57
N ASP A 184 7.05 -15.87 31.89
CA ASP A 184 6.60 -17.01 32.67
C ASP A 184 5.22 -17.51 32.21
N ASN A 185 4.89 -18.75 32.57
CA ASN A 185 3.62 -19.40 32.23
C ASN A 185 3.27 -19.43 30.72
N GLY A 186 4.28 -19.35 29.84
CA GLY A 186 4.08 -19.39 28.38
C GLY A 186 3.51 -18.09 27.80
N GLU A 187 3.58 -16.99 28.54
CA GLU A 187 3.16 -15.66 28.11
C GLU A 187 4.23 -14.95 27.26
N TRP A 188 3.83 -13.91 26.54
CA TRP A 188 4.66 -13.21 25.55
C TRP A 188 4.46 -11.70 25.64
N LEU A 189 5.59 -10.98 25.77
CA LEU A 189 5.63 -9.53 25.59
C LEU A 189 6.27 -9.22 24.23
N ILE A 190 5.52 -8.53 23.37
CA ILE A 190 5.96 -8.12 22.05
C ILE A 190 5.99 -6.60 21.97
N HIS A 191 7.16 -6.00 21.86
CA HIS A 191 7.27 -4.62 21.40
C HIS A 191 7.26 -4.61 19.89
N SER A 192 6.30 -3.92 19.26
CA SER A 192 6.19 -3.85 17.81
C SER A 192 5.93 -2.42 17.35
N SER A 193 6.68 -2.00 16.33
CA SER A 193 6.47 -0.71 15.69
C SER A 193 5.30 -0.87 14.70
N THR A 194 4.07 -0.83 15.23
CA THR A 194 2.85 -1.17 14.49
C THR A 194 1.74 -0.13 14.67
N GLN A 195 0.93 0.05 13.63
CA GLN A 195 -0.33 0.79 13.65
C GLN A 195 -1.48 -0.05 14.19
N HIS A 196 -1.34 -1.38 14.26
CA HIS A 196 -2.42 -2.29 14.62
C HIS A 196 -2.00 -3.36 15.64
N PRO A 197 -1.80 -2.98 16.93
CA PRO A 197 -1.35 -3.92 17.97
C PRO A 197 -2.26 -5.15 18.17
N GLY A 198 -3.58 -5.00 17.98
CA GLY A 198 -4.54 -6.11 18.12
C GLY A 198 -4.38 -7.17 17.03
N GLU A 199 -4.17 -6.78 15.78
CA GLU A 199 -3.89 -7.73 14.71
C GLU A 199 -2.54 -8.43 14.91
N VAL A 200 -1.51 -7.69 15.31
CA VAL A 200 -0.21 -8.28 15.66
C VAL A 200 -0.36 -9.32 16.78
N GLN A 201 -1.20 -9.06 17.78
CA GLN A 201 -1.48 -10.02 18.86
C GLN A 201 -2.07 -11.32 18.31
N HIS A 202 -3.08 -11.21 17.44
CA HIS A 202 -3.69 -12.37 16.79
C HIS A 202 -2.64 -13.16 16.01
N TRP A 203 -1.85 -12.50 15.15
CA TRP A 203 -0.88 -13.16 14.29
C TRP A 203 0.19 -13.93 15.08
N VAL A 204 0.72 -13.30 16.13
CA VAL A 204 1.69 -13.95 17.03
C VAL A 204 1.07 -15.15 17.74
N ALA A 205 -0.15 -15.01 18.26
CA ALA A 205 -0.86 -16.10 18.95
C ALA A 205 -1.10 -17.31 18.01
N HIS A 206 -1.55 -17.05 16.78
CA HIS A 206 -1.78 -18.08 15.76
C HIS A 206 -0.50 -18.80 15.35
N ALA A 207 0.59 -18.07 15.08
CA ALA A 207 1.86 -18.66 14.67
C ALA A 207 2.51 -19.49 15.80
N LEU A 208 2.37 -19.04 17.05
CA LEU A 208 2.90 -19.74 18.23
C LEU A 208 1.99 -20.88 18.74
N HIS A 209 0.76 -20.98 18.23
CA HIS A 209 -0.28 -21.88 18.74
C HIS A 209 -0.59 -21.69 20.22
N VAL A 210 -0.79 -20.44 20.64
CA VAL A 210 -1.14 -20.06 22.02
C VAL A 210 -2.44 -19.26 22.06
N PRO A 211 -3.17 -19.23 23.18
CA PRO A 211 -4.36 -18.39 23.28
C PRO A 211 -4.00 -16.90 23.24
N MET A 212 -4.87 -16.07 22.66
CA MET A 212 -4.61 -14.63 22.47
C MET A 212 -4.26 -13.88 23.76
N HIS A 213 -4.86 -14.26 24.89
CA HIS A 213 -4.59 -13.63 26.19
C HIS A 213 -3.15 -13.85 26.68
N ALA A 214 -2.44 -14.85 26.18
CA ALA A 214 -1.03 -15.10 26.50
C ALA A 214 -0.07 -14.16 25.74
N VAL A 215 -0.57 -13.32 24.83
CA VAL A 215 0.24 -12.41 24.04
C VAL A 215 -0.14 -10.96 24.36
N ARG A 216 0.83 -10.14 24.75
CA ARG A 216 0.68 -8.70 24.95
C ARG A 216 1.56 -7.93 23.97
N VAL A 217 0.94 -7.06 23.17
CA VAL A 217 1.65 -6.20 22.20
C VAL A 217 1.69 -4.75 22.71
N VAL A 218 2.87 -4.14 22.66
CA VAL A 218 3.11 -2.76 23.11
C VAL A 218 3.71 -1.92 21.98
N CYS A 219 3.01 -0.84 21.62
CA CYS A 219 3.48 0.21 20.73
C CYS A 219 3.36 1.57 21.44
N ARG A 220 4.50 2.19 21.80
CA ARG A 220 4.50 3.50 22.46
C ARG A 220 4.42 4.66 21.47
N ARG A 221 5.18 4.54 20.38
CA ARG A 221 5.32 5.50 19.26
C ARG A 221 5.98 4.78 18.08
N MET A 222 5.91 5.40 16.90
CA MET A 222 6.58 4.94 15.67
C MET A 222 7.28 6.12 14.98
N GLY A 223 8.43 5.88 14.37
CA GLY A 223 9.15 6.83 13.53
C GLY A 223 8.56 6.91 12.11
N GLY A 224 7.25 7.10 12.03
CA GLY A 224 6.45 7.01 10.80
C GLY A 224 5.90 5.60 10.54
N GLY A 225 4.79 5.54 9.82
CA GLY A 225 4.14 4.28 9.40
C GLY A 225 3.42 4.41 8.06
N PHE A 226 2.56 5.42 7.92
CA PHE A 226 1.93 5.79 6.64
C PHE A 226 1.11 4.68 5.95
N GLY A 227 0.66 3.67 6.69
CA GLY A 227 -0.01 2.47 6.19
C GLY A 227 0.91 1.25 6.15
N GLY A 228 2.22 1.44 5.91
CA GLY A 228 3.18 0.34 5.81
C GLY A 228 3.47 -0.37 7.13
N LYS A 229 2.94 0.10 8.25
CA LYS A 229 3.00 -0.57 9.56
C LYS A 229 1.63 -1.05 10.05
N GLU A 230 0.64 -1.09 9.17
CA GLU A 230 -0.69 -1.62 9.44
C GLU A 230 -0.65 -3.14 9.54
N THR A 231 -0.32 -3.84 8.46
CA THR A 231 -0.18 -5.31 8.43
C THR A 231 1.27 -5.77 8.43
N GLN A 232 2.17 -5.06 7.74
CA GLN A 232 3.55 -5.52 7.52
C GLN A 232 4.37 -5.68 8.82
N ALA A 233 4.06 -4.88 9.85
CA ALA A 233 4.67 -5.01 11.17
C ALA A 233 4.34 -6.35 11.86
N GLY A 234 3.25 -7.01 11.47
CA GLY A 234 2.86 -8.34 11.93
C GLY A 234 3.86 -9.43 11.54
N HIS A 235 4.46 -9.32 10.34
CA HIS A 235 5.51 -10.25 9.89
C HIS A 235 6.67 -10.28 10.89
N LEU A 236 7.22 -9.11 11.23
CA LEU A 236 8.36 -9.01 12.14
C LEU A 236 8.04 -9.50 13.55
N ALA A 237 6.83 -9.21 14.03
CA ALA A 237 6.40 -9.67 15.34
C ALA A 237 6.30 -11.20 15.39
N VAL A 238 5.70 -11.82 14.36
CA VAL A 238 5.63 -13.28 14.22
C VAL A 238 7.03 -13.89 14.11
N TRP A 239 7.88 -13.34 13.25
CA TRP A 239 9.25 -13.80 13.06
C TRP A 239 10.09 -13.73 14.33
N ALA A 240 10.06 -12.60 15.04
CA ALA A 240 10.76 -12.44 16.31
C ALA A 240 10.23 -13.41 17.38
N ALA A 241 8.90 -13.62 17.44
CA ALA A 241 8.28 -14.53 18.38
C ALA A 241 8.65 -16.00 18.12
N LEU A 242 8.63 -16.45 16.86
CA LEU A 242 9.06 -17.81 16.48
C LEU A 242 10.55 -18.04 16.79
N ALA A 243 11.39 -17.05 16.52
CA ALA A 243 12.80 -17.07 16.87
C ALA A 243 13.04 -17.17 18.37
N ALA A 244 12.30 -16.39 19.16
CA ALA A 244 12.35 -16.44 20.62
C ALA A 244 11.82 -17.78 21.16
N LYS A 245 10.77 -18.34 20.54
CA LYS A 245 10.23 -19.66 20.90
C LYS A 245 11.23 -20.78 20.70
N LYS A 246 11.95 -20.78 19.57
CA LYS A 246 12.96 -21.80 19.26
C LYS A 246 14.14 -21.79 20.24
N THR A 247 14.55 -20.61 20.68
CA THR A 247 15.76 -20.43 21.51
C THR A 247 15.49 -20.34 23.01
N GLY A 248 14.24 -20.05 23.40
CA GLY A 248 13.89 -19.72 24.79
C GLY A 248 14.48 -18.38 25.26
N ARG A 249 15.00 -17.56 24.34
CA ARG A 249 15.68 -16.28 24.63
C ARG A 249 14.91 -15.12 23.99
N PRO A 250 14.97 -13.90 24.55
CA PRO A 250 14.43 -12.72 23.87
C PRO A 250 15.09 -12.51 22.50
N VAL A 251 14.33 -12.07 21.51
CA VAL A 251 14.83 -11.82 20.15
C VAL A 251 14.41 -10.45 19.64
N LYS A 252 15.40 -9.61 19.30
CA LYS A 252 15.18 -8.33 18.61
C LYS A 252 15.43 -8.49 17.11
N MET A 253 14.43 -8.17 16.31
CA MET A 253 14.52 -8.16 14.85
C MET A 253 14.24 -6.76 14.33
N ARG A 254 15.19 -6.20 13.59
CA ARG A 254 14.99 -4.95 12.83
C ARG A 254 15.47 -5.15 11.41
N LEU A 255 14.75 -4.57 10.46
CA LEU A 255 15.20 -4.58 9.07
C LEU A 255 16.21 -3.47 8.83
N SER A 256 17.20 -3.75 7.97
CA SER A 256 17.94 -2.69 7.31
C SER A 256 17.03 -1.99 6.28
N ARG A 257 17.39 -0.79 5.84
CA ARG A 257 16.57 -0.07 4.83
C ARG A 257 16.41 -0.86 3.53
N GLU A 258 17.45 -1.56 3.10
CA GLU A 258 17.45 -2.38 1.89
C GLU A 258 16.48 -3.57 2.03
N ASP A 259 16.55 -4.28 3.16
CA ASP A 259 15.66 -5.40 3.43
C ASP A 259 14.20 -4.91 3.56
N ASP A 260 13.97 -3.76 4.20
CA ASP A 260 12.64 -3.15 4.35
C ASP A 260 11.98 -2.92 2.98
N PHE A 261 12.74 -2.37 2.01
CA PHE A 261 12.23 -2.13 0.65
C PHE A 261 11.96 -3.39 -0.16
N LEU A 262 12.77 -4.43 0.05
CA LEU A 262 12.64 -5.70 -0.67
C LEU A 262 11.50 -6.55 -0.12
N ILE A 263 11.34 -6.57 1.20
CA ILE A 263 10.40 -7.45 1.89
C ILE A 263 9.01 -6.84 1.98
N THR A 264 8.91 -5.58 2.42
CA THR A 264 7.61 -5.03 2.79
C THR A 264 6.81 -4.52 1.61
N GLY A 265 5.49 -4.70 1.75
CA GLY A 265 4.51 -4.12 0.86
C GLY A 265 4.52 -2.61 0.85
N LYS A 266 4.17 -2.05 -0.31
CA LYS A 266 4.16 -0.61 -0.56
C LYS A 266 2.90 -0.20 -1.32
N ARG A 267 2.73 1.07 -1.71
CA ARG A 267 1.56 1.51 -2.48
C ARG A 267 1.40 0.70 -3.76
N HIS A 268 0.19 0.18 -4.00
CA HIS A 268 -0.19 -0.47 -5.26
C HIS A 268 0.01 0.44 -6.48
N PRO A 269 0.81 0.00 -7.47
CA PRO A 269 0.69 0.50 -8.84
C PRO A 269 -0.69 0.18 -9.41
N PHE A 270 -1.15 1.03 -10.32
CA PHE A 270 -2.41 0.86 -11.03
C PHE A 270 -2.21 1.05 -12.53
N SER A 271 -2.78 0.16 -13.30
CA SER A 271 -2.98 0.35 -14.73
C SER A 271 -4.45 0.66 -14.98
N HIS A 272 -4.74 1.67 -15.80
CA HIS A 272 -6.09 2.03 -16.20
C HIS A 272 -6.20 2.05 -17.71
N ASP A 273 -7.28 1.48 -18.23
CA ASP A 273 -7.77 1.71 -19.58
C ASP A 273 -9.12 2.41 -19.46
N TYR A 274 -9.36 3.43 -20.28
CA TYR A 274 -10.61 4.18 -20.19
C TYR A 274 -11.11 4.66 -21.55
N THR A 275 -12.41 4.86 -21.63
CA THR A 275 -13.09 5.54 -22.73
C THR A 275 -14.17 6.46 -22.18
N VAL A 276 -14.25 7.67 -22.70
CA VAL A 276 -15.16 8.72 -22.24
C VAL A 276 -15.92 9.34 -23.39
N GLY A 277 -17.15 9.75 -23.11
CA GLY A 277 -17.96 10.59 -23.99
C GLY A 277 -18.33 11.89 -23.29
N PHE A 278 -18.27 13.02 -23.99
CA PHE A 278 -18.51 14.35 -23.43
C PHE A 278 -19.09 15.34 -24.45
N ASP A 279 -19.72 16.42 -23.94
CA ASP A 279 -20.30 17.49 -24.75
C ASP A 279 -19.30 18.62 -25.10
N GLU A 280 -19.72 19.59 -25.91
CA GLU A 280 -18.92 20.76 -26.30
C GLU A 280 -18.47 21.65 -25.13
N ARG A 281 -19.12 21.54 -23.97
CA ARG A 281 -18.73 22.25 -22.75
C ARG A 281 -17.73 21.46 -21.91
N GLY A 282 -17.44 20.22 -22.29
CA GLY A 282 -16.59 19.29 -21.56
C GLY A 282 -17.31 18.57 -20.42
N VAL A 283 -18.65 18.58 -20.40
CA VAL A 283 -19.42 17.80 -19.43
C VAL A 283 -19.38 16.33 -19.82
N LEU A 284 -18.96 15.47 -18.89
CA LEU A 284 -18.97 14.02 -19.07
C LEU A 284 -20.41 13.51 -19.20
N LEU A 285 -20.62 12.68 -20.21
CA LEU A 285 -21.87 11.98 -20.47
C LEU A 285 -21.75 10.49 -20.18
N GLY A 286 -20.57 9.90 -20.37
CA GLY A 286 -20.32 8.50 -20.04
C GLY A 286 -18.85 8.18 -19.81
N LEU A 287 -18.57 7.23 -18.90
CA LEU A 287 -17.23 6.72 -18.59
C LEU A 287 -17.23 5.19 -18.54
N GLN A 288 -16.36 4.56 -19.32
CA GLN A 288 -15.96 3.16 -19.15
C GLN A 288 -14.52 3.13 -18.66
N SER A 289 -14.25 2.40 -17.58
CA SER A 289 -12.90 2.23 -17.03
C SER A 289 -12.64 0.80 -16.62
N THR A 290 -11.52 0.26 -17.09
CA THR A 290 -10.94 -0.97 -16.54
C THR A 290 -9.72 -0.62 -15.72
N GLN A 291 -9.64 -1.14 -14.50
CA GLN A 291 -8.59 -0.86 -13.54
C GLN A 291 -7.91 -2.18 -13.17
N TRP A 292 -6.59 -2.25 -13.25
CA TRP A 292 -5.82 -3.38 -12.73
C TRP A 292 -4.98 -2.90 -11.56
N ALA A 293 -5.34 -3.35 -10.36
CA ALA A 293 -4.52 -3.16 -9.17
C ALA A 293 -3.40 -4.20 -9.17
N HIS A 294 -2.15 -3.74 -9.08
CA HIS A 294 -0.97 -4.60 -8.99
C HIS A 294 -0.82 -5.04 -7.54
N CYS A 295 -1.33 -6.23 -7.20
CA CYS A 295 -1.46 -6.66 -5.81
C CYS A 295 -0.21 -7.34 -5.26
N GLY A 296 0.64 -7.88 -6.13
CA GLY A 296 1.74 -8.76 -5.74
C GLY A 296 1.29 -10.20 -5.59
N PHE A 297 2.03 -10.99 -4.82
CA PHE A 297 1.84 -12.45 -4.79
C PHE A 297 0.71 -12.94 -3.86
N SER A 298 0.35 -12.15 -2.84
CA SER A 298 -0.75 -12.38 -1.89
C SER A 298 -1.71 -11.19 -1.87
N ALA A 299 -2.84 -11.32 -1.17
CA ALA A 299 -3.87 -10.29 -1.15
C ALA A 299 -3.55 -9.11 -0.21
N ASP A 300 -3.05 -9.35 1.00
CA ASP A 300 -2.92 -8.33 2.07
C ASP A 300 -4.17 -7.41 2.11
N LEU A 301 -4.01 -6.08 2.01
CA LEU A 301 -5.08 -5.10 1.98
C LEU A 301 -5.53 -4.70 0.56
N SER A 302 -5.17 -5.49 -0.45
CA SER A 302 -5.47 -5.18 -1.87
C SER A 302 -6.96 -5.06 -2.16
N GLY A 303 -7.80 -5.84 -1.48
CA GLY A 303 -9.26 -5.77 -1.59
C GLY A 303 -9.80 -4.37 -1.27
N PRO A 304 -9.74 -3.93 -0.01
CA PRO A 304 -10.29 -2.63 0.38
C PRO A 304 -9.53 -1.44 -0.25
N VAL A 305 -8.25 -1.59 -0.62
CA VAL A 305 -7.51 -0.56 -1.41
C VAL A 305 -8.13 -0.41 -2.79
N SER A 306 -8.39 -1.51 -3.49
CA SER A 306 -8.97 -1.49 -4.84
C SER A 306 -10.40 -0.98 -4.83
N ASP A 307 -11.20 -1.36 -3.83
CA ASP A 307 -12.57 -0.86 -3.66
C ASP A 307 -12.58 0.65 -3.41
N ARG A 308 -11.63 1.14 -2.59
CA ARG A 308 -11.49 2.58 -2.39
C ARG A 308 -11.07 3.32 -3.65
N ALA A 309 -10.22 2.73 -4.51
CA ALA A 309 -9.92 3.32 -5.81
C ALA A 309 -11.18 3.45 -6.69
N VAL A 310 -12.04 2.43 -6.72
CA VAL A 310 -13.34 2.48 -7.40
C VAL A 310 -14.23 3.60 -6.82
N PHE A 311 -14.37 3.67 -5.49
CA PHE A 311 -15.19 4.70 -4.83
C PHE A 311 -14.69 6.14 -5.01
N HIS A 312 -13.46 6.34 -5.46
CA HIS A 312 -12.88 7.66 -5.70
C HIS A 312 -12.55 7.89 -7.17
N THR A 313 -12.97 7.00 -8.08
CA THR A 313 -12.88 7.22 -9.53
C THR A 313 -13.73 8.40 -9.98
N ASP A 314 -14.76 8.76 -9.23
CA ASP A 314 -15.54 9.98 -9.46
C ASP A 314 -14.80 11.26 -9.05
N ASN A 315 -13.86 11.18 -8.10
CA ASN A 315 -13.34 12.31 -7.35
C ASN A 315 -14.49 13.28 -6.97
N ALA A 316 -14.50 14.50 -7.49
CA ALA A 316 -15.54 15.48 -7.20
C ALA A 316 -16.61 15.60 -8.30
N TYR A 317 -16.56 14.73 -9.31
CA TYR A 317 -17.33 14.88 -10.55
C TYR A 317 -18.54 13.95 -10.58
N PHE A 318 -19.67 14.47 -11.06
CA PHE A 318 -20.87 13.68 -11.25
C PHE A 318 -20.80 12.87 -12.55
N LEU A 319 -20.79 11.54 -12.44
CA LEU A 319 -20.67 10.61 -13.58
C LEU A 319 -22.01 9.97 -13.97
N SER A 320 -22.91 10.66 -14.68
CA SER A 320 -24.29 10.17 -14.92
C SER A 320 -24.38 8.70 -15.34
N ASP A 321 -23.51 8.30 -16.26
CA ASP A 321 -23.42 6.94 -16.80
C ASP A 321 -21.98 6.45 -16.67
N VAL A 322 -21.76 5.39 -15.90
CA VAL A 322 -20.43 4.88 -15.59
C VAL A 322 -20.41 3.37 -15.46
N ASP A 323 -19.34 2.76 -15.94
CA ASP A 323 -19.07 1.33 -15.90
C ASP A 323 -17.58 1.13 -15.55
N ILE A 324 -17.32 0.64 -14.33
CA ILE A 324 -15.98 0.45 -13.78
C ILE A 324 -15.77 -1.03 -13.49
N VAL A 325 -14.81 -1.63 -14.19
CA VAL A 325 -14.32 -2.99 -13.92
C VAL A 325 -12.98 -2.88 -13.21
N SER A 326 -12.82 -3.55 -12.08
CA SER A 326 -11.61 -3.50 -11.28
C SER A 326 -11.09 -4.92 -11.03
N HIS A 327 -9.84 -5.18 -11.42
CA HIS A 327 -9.15 -6.45 -11.30
C HIS A 327 -8.08 -6.38 -10.20
N ARG A 328 -7.92 -7.46 -9.42
CA ARG A 328 -6.89 -7.60 -8.38
C ARG A 328 -5.84 -8.60 -8.85
N SER A 329 -4.89 -8.12 -9.65
CA SER A 329 -3.94 -8.94 -10.38
C SER A 329 -2.86 -9.52 -9.47
N LYS A 330 -2.64 -10.84 -9.56
CA LYS A 330 -1.52 -11.52 -8.92
C LYS A 330 -0.26 -11.33 -9.74
N LEU A 331 0.83 -10.93 -9.11
CA LEU A 331 2.13 -10.68 -9.75
C LEU A 331 3.26 -11.27 -8.91
N ASN A 332 4.41 -11.53 -9.53
CA ASN A 332 5.61 -12.01 -8.85
C ASN A 332 6.44 -10.87 -8.25
N THR A 333 5.78 -10.07 -7.42
CA THR A 333 6.34 -8.99 -6.60
C THR A 333 5.89 -9.20 -5.16
N GLN A 334 6.51 -8.50 -4.22
CA GLN A 334 6.03 -8.44 -2.84
C GLN A 334 4.55 -8.03 -2.80
N SER A 335 3.81 -8.51 -1.80
CA SER A 335 2.43 -8.13 -1.59
C SER A 335 2.34 -6.64 -1.34
N HIS A 336 1.49 -5.92 -2.07
CA HIS A 336 1.28 -4.49 -1.86
C HIS A 336 0.29 -4.26 -0.71
N THR A 337 0.45 -3.15 0.00
CA THR A 337 -0.29 -2.88 1.25
C THR A 337 -0.83 -1.46 1.31
N ALA A 338 -1.43 -1.10 2.45
CA ALA A 338 -1.88 0.23 2.76
C ALA A 338 -0.78 1.28 2.57
N PHE A 339 -1.11 2.37 1.88
CA PHE A 339 -0.34 3.62 1.91
C PHE A 339 -1.34 4.76 2.09
N ARG A 340 -1.02 5.81 2.87
CA ARG A 340 -1.81 7.04 2.99
C ARG A 340 -2.58 7.41 1.69
N GLY A 341 -3.91 7.45 1.82
CA GLY A 341 -4.87 7.62 0.73
C GLY A 341 -5.56 6.32 0.31
N PHE A 342 -4.88 5.18 0.47
CA PHE A 342 -5.44 3.83 0.44
C PHE A 342 -6.19 3.49 -0.86
N GLY A 343 -5.56 3.71 -2.03
CA GLY A 343 -6.19 3.50 -3.34
C GLY A 343 -6.95 4.73 -3.87
N GLY A 344 -7.41 5.62 -2.98
CA GLY A 344 -8.07 6.86 -3.36
C GLY A 344 -7.26 7.72 -4.35
N PRO A 345 -5.96 7.99 -4.11
CA PRO A 345 -5.11 8.71 -5.06
C PRO A 345 -5.08 8.09 -6.46
N GLN A 346 -4.98 6.76 -6.55
CA GLN A 346 -4.95 6.04 -7.83
C GLN A 346 -6.28 6.18 -8.59
N GLY A 347 -7.42 6.02 -7.89
CA GLY A 347 -8.74 6.27 -8.47
C GLY A 347 -8.94 7.70 -8.96
N MET A 348 -8.54 8.70 -8.16
CA MET A 348 -8.72 10.12 -8.49
C MET A 348 -7.80 10.57 -9.64
N LEU A 349 -6.59 10.03 -9.75
CA LEU A 349 -5.65 10.36 -10.82
C LEU A 349 -6.19 10.04 -12.21
N LEU A 350 -6.96 8.95 -12.35
CA LEU A 350 -7.64 8.62 -13.60
C LEU A 350 -8.57 9.74 -14.05
N ILE A 351 -9.51 10.15 -13.19
CA ILE A 351 -10.52 11.13 -13.60
C ILE A 351 -9.93 12.54 -13.75
N GLU A 352 -8.90 12.89 -12.99
CA GLU A 352 -8.16 14.14 -13.22
C GLU A 352 -7.41 14.16 -14.57
N THR A 353 -6.90 13.00 -15.00
CA THR A 353 -6.30 12.84 -16.33
C THR A 353 -7.36 13.04 -17.40
N VAL A 354 -8.51 12.37 -17.27
CA VAL A 354 -9.67 12.53 -18.17
C VAL A 354 -10.09 14.00 -18.28
N MET A 355 -10.27 14.70 -17.15
CA MET A 355 -10.68 16.12 -17.15
C MET A 355 -9.66 17.00 -17.87
N GLY A 356 -8.36 16.74 -17.66
CA GLY A 356 -7.28 17.45 -18.36
C GLY A 356 -7.26 17.19 -19.86
N ASP A 357 -7.52 15.95 -20.27
CA ASP A 357 -7.51 15.54 -21.69
C ASP A 357 -8.72 16.11 -22.43
N ILE A 358 -9.91 16.10 -21.81
CA ILE A 358 -11.12 16.78 -22.33
C ILE A 358 -10.85 18.27 -22.55
N ALA A 359 -10.26 18.95 -21.55
CA ALA A 359 -9.95 20.36 -21.65
C ALA A 359 -8.99 20.66 -22.81
N ARG A 360 -7.99 19.81 -23.03
CA ARG A 360 -7.06 19.95 -24.17
C ARG A 360 -7.73 19.70 -25.51
N GLN A 361 -8.57 18.66 -25.62
CA GLN A 361 -9.29 18.34 -26.87
C GLN A 361 -10.25 19.47 -27.29
N LEU A 362 -10.92 20.11 -26.32
CA LEU A 362 -11.84 21.22 -26.57
C LEU A 362 -11.15 22.59 -26.61
N ASN A 363 -9.83 22.66 -26.37
CA ASN A 363 -9.07 23.90 -26.18
C ASN A 363 -9.73 24.85 -25.16
N ARG A 364 -10.19 24.31 -24.03
CA ARG A 364 -10.79 25.06 -22.91
C ARG A 364 -9.85 25.06 -21.71
N ASP A 365 -10.03 26.02 -20.81
CA ASP A 365 -9.30 25.99 -19.55
C ASP A 365 -9.78 24.83 -18.67
N ALA A 366 -8.83 24.08 -18.10
CA ALA A 366 -9.11 22.88 -17.35
C ALA A 366 -9.85 23.15 -16.02
N LEU A 367 -9.81 24.38 -15.49
CA LEU A 367 -10.64 24.74 -14.34
C LEU A 367 -12.12 24.79 -14.74
N ASP A 368 -12.44 25.34 -15.91
CA ASP A 368 -13.82 25.47 -16.40
C ASP A 368 -14.46 24.10 -16.64
N VAL A 369 -13.71 23.17 -17.23
CA VAL A 369 -14.16 21.78 -17.44
C VAL A 369 -14.43 21.10 -16.10
N ARG A 370 -13.54 21.24 -15.11
CA ARG A 370 -13.74 20.66 -13.78
C ARG A 370 -14.97 21.23 -13.09
N MET A 371 -15.13 22.55 -13.08
CA MET A 371 -16.28 23.24 -12.46
C MET A 371 -17.61 22.78 -13.08
N ALA A 372 -17.65 22.58 -14.40
CA ALA A 372 -18.84 22.09 -15.10
C ALA A 372 -19.24 20.64 -14.74
N ASN A 373 -18.28 19.86 -14.23
CA ASN A 373 -18.48 18.44 -13.90
C ASN A 373 -18.71 18.16 -12.42
N LEU A 374 -18.55 19.15 -11.52
CA LEU A 374 -18.72 18.93 -10.08
C LEU A 374 -20.09 18.33 -9.73
N TYR A 375 -20.14 17.59 -8.61
CA TYR A 375 -21.37 17.33 -7.88
C TYR A 375 -22.10 18.65 -7.58
N GLY A 376 -23.42 18.60 -7.47
CA GLY A 376 -24.27 19.75 -7.18
C GLY A 376 -25.62 19.31 -6.62
N ASP A 377 -26.66 20.11 -6.82
CA ASP A 377 -28.02 19.76 -6.42
C ASP A 377 -28.60 18.63 -7.28
N ALA A 378 -29.76 18.12 -6.87
CA ALA A 378 -30.47 17.10 -7.64
C ALA A 378 -30.65 17.50 -9.12
N PRO A 379 -30.40 16.58 -10.07
CA PRO A 379 -30.10 15.14 -9.89
C PRO A 379 -28.60 14.80 -9.66
N ARG A 380 -27.69 15.77 -9.60
CA ARG A 380 -26.23 15.57 -9.61
C ARG A 380 -25.61 15.42 -8.21
N HIS A 381 -26.25 14.67 -7.33
CA HIS A 381 -25.95 14.65 -5.88
C HIS A 381 -25.68 13.26 -5.31
N THR A 382 -25.60 12.22 -6.15
CA THR A 382 -25.34 10.84 -5.70
C THR A 382 -24.10 10.27 -6.37
N THR A 383 -23.30 9.52 -5.61
CA THR A 383 -22.10 8.85 -6.12
C THR A 383 -22.46 7.63 -6.99
N PRO A 384 -21.52 7.08 -7.78
CA PRO A 384 -21.76 5.85 -8.54
C PRO A 384 -22.22 4.66 -7.69
N TYR A 385 -21.89 4.65 -6.40
CA TYR A 385 -22.26 3.63 -5.42
C TYR A 385 -23.48 4.03 -4.56
N GLY A 386 -24.25 5.03 -5.00
CA GLY A 386 -25.56 5.37 -4.42
C GLY A 386 -25.54 6.22 -3.14
N MET A 387 -24.40 6.73 -2.72
CA MET A 387 -24.31 7.60 -1.54
C MET A 387 -24.60 9.05 -1.91
N GLU A 388 -25.44 9.73 -1.14
CA GLU A 388 -25.69 11.17 -1.31
C GLU A 388 -24.46 12.01 -0.89
N VAL A 389 -24.09 12.96 -1.75
CA VAL A 389 -23.07 13.96 -1.48
C VAL A 389 -23.74 15.17 -0.84
N THR A 390 -23.85 15.15 0.48
CA THR A 390 -24.43 16.26 1.26
C THR A 390 -23.38 17.32 1.58
N HIS A 391 -23.82 18.56 1.81
CA HIS A 391 -22.95 19.67 2.23
C HIS A 391 -21.76 19.92 1.30
N ASN A 392 -21.98 19.85 -0.02
CA ASN A 392 -20.93 20.02 -1.00
C ASN A 392 -20.43 21.48 -1.06
N ILE A 393 -19.30 21.75 -0.41
CA ILE A 393 -18.65 23.08 -0.42
C ILE A 393 -17.67 23.29 -1.57
N LEU A 394 -17.40 22.26 -2.39
CA LEU A 394 -16.35 22.32 -3.41
C LEU A 394 -16.53 23.44 -4.44
N PRO A 395 -17.72 23.72 -4.99
CA PRO A 395 -17.89 24.81 -5.95
C PRO A 395 -17.46 26.16 -5.37
N ALA A 396 -17.91 26.48 -4.15
CA ALA A 396 -17.57 27.72 -3.47
C ALA A 396 -16.07 27.78 -3.10
N LEU A 397 -15.53 26.67 -2.57
CA LEU A 397 -14.11 26.56 -2.18
C LEU A 397 -13.17 26.72 -3.38
N MET A 398 -13.48 26.08 -4.50
CA MET A 398 -12.67 26.19 -5.71
C MET A 398 -12.72 27.59 -6.31
N GLN A 399 -13.90 28.22 -6.32
CA GLN A 399 -14.04 29.59 -6.79
C GLN A 399 -13.23 30.55 -5.92
N GLN A 400 -13.40 30.47 -4.60
CA GLN A 400 -12.63 31.28 -3.65
C GLN A 400 -11.12 31.07 -3.84
N LEU A 401 -10.65 29.83 -3.92
CA LEU A 401 -9.22 29.54 -4.13
C LEU A 401 -8.72 30.11 -5.46
N ALA A 402 -9.51 30.02 -6.53
CA ALA A 402 -9.15 30.57 -7.83
C ALA A 402 -9.00 32.10 -7.78
N ASP A 403 -9.86 32.78 -7.02
CA ASP A 403 -9.80 34.23 -6.83
C ASP A 403 -8.62 34.62 -5.93
N ASP A 404 -8.48 33.98 -4.75
CA ASP A 404 -7.43 34.24 -3.77
C ASP A 404 -6.03 34.00 -4.35
N CYS A 405 -5.87 33.00 -5.22
CA CYS A 405 -4.59 32.70 -5.86
C CYS A 405 -4.40 33.37 -7.23
N GLN A 406 -5.31 34.26 -7.63
CA GLN A 406 -5.31 34.99 -8.91
C GLN A 406 -5.12 34.05 -10.11
N TYR A 407 -5.87 32.94 -10.14
CA TYR A 407 -5.67 31.85 -11.08
C TYR A 407 -5.66 32.34 -12.53
N ARG A 408 -6.67 33.12 -12.95
CA ARG A 408 -6.83 33.58 -14.34
C ARG A 408 -5.70 34.49 -14.80
N GLU A 409 -5.31 35.45 -13.96
CA GLU A 409 -4.19 36.35 -14.25
C GLU A 409 -2.89 35.55 -14.42
N ARG A 410 -2.60 34.62 -13.50
CA ARG A 410 -1.41 33.77 -13.58
C ARG A 410 -1.44 32.83 -14.78
N ARG A 411 -2.60 32.34 -15.19
CA ARG A 411 -2.75 31.54 -16.42
C ARG A 411 -2.40 32.34 -17.66
N GLU A 412 -2.85 33.58 -17.76
CA GLU A 412 -2.50 34.47 -18.87
C GLU A 412 -1.00 34.79 -18.90
N GLN A 413 -0.43 35.17 -17.76
CA GLN A 413 1.01 35.40 -17.61
C GLN A 413 1.84 34.18 -18.02
N ILE A 414 1.42 32.98 -17.63
CA ILE A 414 2.07 31.72 -18.04
C ILE A 414 1.95 31.49 -19.55
N THR A 415 0.81 31.78 -20.16
CA THR A 415 0.62 31.69 -21.61
C THR A 415 1.59 32.61 -22.35
N GLN A 416 1.66 33.88 -21.94
CA GLN A 416 2.59 34.87 -22.52
C GLN A 416 4.06 34.44 -22.34
N TRP A 417 4.42 33.96 -21.14
CA TRP A 417 5.77 33.41 -20.87
C TRP A 417 6.09 32.24 -21.81
N ASN A 418 5.18 31.28 -21.92
CA ASN A 418 5.37 30.08 -22.74
C ASN A 418 5.44 30.40 -24.23
N ALA A 419 4.82 31.50 -24.70
CA ALA A 419 4.96 31.95 -26.09
C ALA A 419 6.37 32.50 -26.40
N GLN A 420 7.05 33.06 -25.40
CA GLN A 420 8.39 33.67 -25.55
C GLN A 420 9.54 32.73 -25.22
N HIS A 421 9.29 31.60 -24.55
CA HIS A 421 10.32 30.67 -24.09
C HIS A 421 10.11 29.28 -24.70
N THR A 422 11.09 28.78 -25.45
CA THR A 422 11.00 27.47 -26.11
C THR A 422 11.52 26.31 -25.25
N ILE A 423 12.49 26.58 -24.36
CA ILE A 423 13.16 25.55 -23.54
C ILE A 423 12.42 25.29 -22.22
N ILE A 424 12.12 26.34 -21.46
CA ILE A 424 11.48 26.24 -20.14
C ILE A 424 10.02 26.66 -20.27
N LYS A 425 9.12 25.75 -19.91
CA LYS A 425 7.67 26.01 -19.86
C LYS A 425 7.18 26.04 -18.42
N LYS A 426 6.16 26.84 -18.15
CA LYS A 426 5.44 26.90 -16.87
C LYS A 426 4.06 26.27 -17.02
N GLY A 427 3.58 25.65 -15.94
CA GLY A 427 2.25 25.05 -15.84
C GLY A 427 1.54 25.48 -14.55
N LEU A 428 0.22 25.48 -14.57
CA LEU A 428 -0.62 25.79 -13.41
C LEU A 428 -1.89 24.93 -13.48
N ALA A 429 -2.24 24.30 -12.37
CA ALA A 429 -3.43 23.47 -12.24
C ALA A 429 -4.11 23.75 -10.88
N LEU A 430 -5.43 23.63 -10.87
CA LEU A 430 -6.28 23.62 -9.68
C LEU A 430 -7.23 22.43 -9.83
N THR A 431 -7.24 21.55 -8.84
CA THR A 431 -7.98 20.28 -8.85
C THR A 431 -8.77 20.13 -7.54
N PRO A 432 -10.04 19.70 -7.57
CA PRO A 432 -10.79 19.37 -6.37
C PRO A 432 -10.33 18.05 -5.77
N VAL A 433 -10.71 17.81 -4.51
CA VAL A 433 -10.64 16.48 -3.88
C VAL A 433 -11.91 16.25 -3.08
N LYS A 434 -12.64 15.17 -3.37
CA LYS A 434 -13.63 14.57 -2.46
C LYS A 434 -13.04 13.27 -1.92
N PHE A 435 -12.99 13.11 -0.61
CA PHE A 435 -12.41 11.91 0.02
C PHE A 435 -13.35 11.34 1.10
N GLY A 436 -13.75 10.08 0.94
CA GLY A 436 -14.63 9.38 1.87
C GLY A 436 -13.93 9.00 3.17
N ILE A 437 -14.50 9.39 4.32
CA ILE A 437 -13.95 9.13 5.65
C ILE A 437 -14.75 8.02 6.34
N SER A 438 -14.17 6.83 6.39
CA SER A 438 -14.55 5.65 7.19
C SER A 438 -13.69 4.48 6.71
N PHE A 439 -13.65 3.36 7.45
CA PHE A 439 -13.07 2.13 6.95
C PHE A 439 -13.92 1.56 5.80
N THR A 440 -13.26 1.04 4.77
CA THR A 440 -13.94 0.31 3.70
C THR A 440 -14.17 -1.12 4.19
N ALA A 441 -15.35 -1.40 4.74
CA ALA A 441 -15.76 -2.76 5.08
C ALA A 441 -16.77 -3.25 4.03
N THR A 442 -16.26 -3.78 2.92
CA THR A 442 -17.04 -4.51 1.93
C THR A 442 -17.00 -5.99 2.33
N GLN A 443 -17.95 -6.41 3.17
CA GLN A 443 -18.14 -7.81 3.54
C GLN A 443 -18.99 -8.54 2.50
#